data_AF-A0A151JM91-F1
#
_entry.id   AF-A0A151JM91-F1
#
_cell.length_a   1.000
_cell.length_b   1.000
_cell.length_c   1.000
_cell.angle_alpha   90.00
_cell.angle_beta   90.00
_cell.angle_gamma   90.00
#
_symmetry.space_group_name_H-M   'P 1'
#
loop_
_entity.id
_entity.type
_entity.pdbx_description
1 polymer ?
#
loop_
_entity_poly.entity_id
_entity_poly.type
_entity_poly.pdbx_seq_one_letter_code
_entity_poly.pdbx_strand_id
1 'polypeptide(L)'
;DDMITIQDLIHDRYKSENQEKLNKNGCVQQCIFQKNGLMEDAEYKVEKMHTTFIEKTNIQPGDKRLERLENCINESKDLTEKCKKAFLFAVCFLKSEQEHMHDYGYSESAK
;
A
#
# COMPACT_ATOMS: atom_id res chain seq x y z
N ASP A 1 -2.48 -6.62 20.61
CA ASP A 1 -2.29 -6.96 19.19
C ASP A 1 -1.32 -5.95 18.61
N ASP A 2 -0.21 -6.45 18.05
CA ASP A 2 0.91 -5.63 17.56
C ASP A 2 0.74 -5.24 16.08
N MET A 3 -0.19 -5.89 15.38
CA MET A 3 -0.46 -5.61 13.97
C MET A 3 -1.60 -4.61 13.83
N ILE A 4 -1.48 -3.70 12.88
CA ILE A 4 -2.55 -2.77 12.50
C ILE A 4 -3.38 -3.47 11.43
N THR A 5 -4.70 -3.48 11.60
CA THR A 5 -5.58 -4.16 10.64
C THR A 5 -5.73 -3.33 9.37
N ILE A 6 -6.11 -3.97 8.26
CA ILE A 6 -6.44 -3.28 7.01
C ILE A 6 -7.54 -2.23 7.23
N GLN A 7 -8.56 -2.58 8.02
CA GLN A 7 -9.66 -1.68 8.37
C GLN A 7 -9.19 -0.43 9.12
N ASP A 8 -8.18 -0.57 9.99
CA ASP A 8 -7.59 0.57 10.70
C ASP A 8 -6.75 1.47 9.80
N LEU A 9 -6.06 0.91 8.80
CA LEU A 9 -5.30 1.68 7.80
C LEU A 9 -6.24 2.48 6.89
N ILE A 10 -7.28 1.82 6.38
CA ILE A 10 -8.27 2.41 5.49
C ILE A 10 -9.03 3.55 6.18
N HIS A 11 -9.50 3.33 7.41
CA HIS A 11 -10.29 4.31 8.17
C HIS A 11 -9.45 5.26 9.02
N ASP A 12 -8.14 5.37 8.76
CA ASP A 12 -7.24 6.27 9.49
C ASP A 12 -7.15 6.05 11.01
N ARG A 13 -7.63 4.91 11.53
CA ARG A 13 -7.60 4.60 12.96
C ARG A 13 -6.16 4.38 13.46
N TYR A 14 -5.24 4.02 12.57
CA TYR A 14 -3.81 3.94 12.88
C TYR A 14 -3.21 5.26 13.39
N LYS A 15 -3.83 6.42 13.14
CA LYS A 15 -3.32 7.73 13.58
C LYS A 15 -3.32 7.89 15.10
N SER A 16 -4.11 7.10 15.83
CA SER A 16 -4.10 7.08 17.30
C SER A 16 -3.05 6.13 17.89
N GLU A 17 -2.39 5.33 17.05
CA GLU A 17 -1.39 4.37 17.48
C GLU A 17 -0.05 5.04 17.81
N ASN A 18 0.74 4.38 18.66
CA ASN A 18 2.05 4.87 19.02
C ASN A 18 3.09 4.65 17.90
N GLN A 19 4.15 5.46 17.90
CA GLN A 19 5.21 5.43 16.87
C GLN A 19 5.92 4.08 16.78
N GLU A 20 6.08 3.35 17.88
CA GLU A 20 6.70 2.02 17.88
C GLU A 20 5.87 1.03 17.06
N LYS A 21 4.54 1.02 17.25
CA LYS A 21 3.63 0.15 16.50
C LYS A 21 3.60 0.51 15.01
N LEU A 22 3.58 1.81 14.68
CA LEU A 22 3.67 2.28 13.30
C LEU A 22 4.96 1.83 12.64
N ASN A 23 6.10 1.97 13.32
CA ASN A 23 7.39 1.57 12.80
C ASN A 23 7.49 0.05 12.61
N LYS A 24 7.03 -0.75 13.58
CA LYS A 24 6.98 -2.22 13.47
C LYS A 24 6.16 -2.66 12.25
N ASN A 25 4.96 -2.14 12.06
CA ASN A 25 4.11 -2.47 10.91
C ASN A 25 4.73 -2.01 9.59
N GLY A 26 5.36 -0.83 9.57
CA GLY A 26 6.13 -0.35 8.44
C GLY A 26 7.30 -1.26 8.06
N CYS A 27 8.06 -1.75 9.05
CA CYS A 27 9.17 -2.66 8.80
C CYS A 27 8.70 -4.04 8.34
N VAL A 28 7.55 -4.53 8.84
CA VAL A 28 6.93 -5.76 8.30
C VAL A 28 6.58 -5.59 6.82
N GLN A 29 5.96 -4.46 6.45
CA GLN A 29 5.63 -4.17 5.05
C GLN A 29 6.88 -4.04 4.18
N GLN A 30 7.91 -3.37 4.69
CA GLN A 30 9.19 -3.22 4.02
C GLN A 30 9.86 -4.59 3.77
N CYS A 31 9.84 -5.48 4.76
CA CYS A 31 10.34 -6.85 4.64
C CYS A 31 9.59 -7.63 3.55
N ILE A 32 8.26 -7.50 3.47
CA ILE A 32 7.45 -8.10 2.42
C ILE A 32 7.86 -7.58 1.04
N PHE A 33 8.08 -6.26 0.88
CA PHE A 33 8.53 -5.69 -0.38
C PHE A 33 9.92 -6.19 -0.78
N GLN A 34 10.87 -6.25 0.14
CA GLN A 34 12.20 -6.80 -0.13
C GLN A 34 12.14 -8.27 -0.53
N LYS A 35 11.35 -9.09 0.17
CA LYS A 35 11.19 -10.52 -0.14
C LYS A 35 10.63 -10.75 -1.54
N ASN A 36 9.74 -9.86 -2.00
CA ASN A 36 9.20 -9.91 -3.36
C ASN A 36 10.10 -9.19 -4.39
N GLY A 37 11.22 -8.61 -3.94
CA GLY A 37 12.14 -7.81 -4.75
C GLY A 37 11.50 -6.55 -5.34
N LEU A 38 10.48 -6.00 -4.68
CA LEU A 38 9.80 -4.76 -5.05
C LEU A 38 10.50 -3.52 -4.50
N MET A 39 11.41 -3.72 -3.53
CA MET A 39 12.15 -2.67 -2.86
C MET A 39 13.54 -3.18 -2.50
N GLU A 40 14.54 -2.31 -2.58
CA GLU A 40 15.90 -2.57 -2.11
C GLU A 40 16.29 -1.44 -1.16
N ASP A 41 16.60 -1.79 0.09
CA ASP A 41 16.67 -0.85 1.21
C ASP A 41 15.49 0.14 1.27
N ALA A 42 15.71 1.43 0.94
CA ALA A 42 14.70 2.47 0.86
C ALA A 42 14.15 2.70 -0.57
N GLU A 43 14.68 2.05 -1.60
CA GLU A 43 14.36 2.36 -3.00
C GLU A 43 13.35 1.39 -3.61
N TYR A 44 12.31 1.93 -4.25
CA TYR A 44 11.34 1.12 -4.97
C TYR A 44 11.88 0.63 -6.32
N LYS A 45 11.60 -0.62 -6.66
CA LYS A 45 11.81 -1.16 -8.00
C LYS A 45 10.53 -0.96 -8.81
N VAL A 46 10.28 0.29 -9.22
CA VAL A 46 9.01 0.77 -9.82
C VAL A 46 8.54 -0.11 -10.99
N GLU A 47 9.42 -0.40 -11.95
CA GLU A 47 9.07 -1.27 -13.09
C GLU A 47 8.55 -2.64 -12.63
N LYS A 48 9.21 -3.25 -11.64
CA LYS A 48 8.81 -4.54 -11.11
C LYS A 48 7.51 -4.45 -10.30
N MET A 49 7.27 -3.34 -9.59
CA MET A 49 5.99 -3.09 -8.93
C MET A 49 4.86 -3.02 -9.97
N HIS A 50 5.05 -2.29 -11.08
CA HIS A 50 4.07 -2.22 -12.16
C HIS A 50 3.80 -3.61 -12.77
N THR A 51 4.84 -4.34 -13.16
CA THR A 51 4.69 -5.68 -13.75
C THR A 51 3.99 -6.64 -12.79
N THR A 52 4.43 -6.69 -11.53
CA THR A 52 3.82 -7.55 -10.50
C THR A 52 2.36 -7.17 -10.27
N PHE A 53 2.04 -5.89 -10.31
CA PHE A 53 0.67 -5.41 -10.13
C PHE A 53 -0.22 -5.84 -11.29
N ILE A 54 0.22 -5.63 -12.53
CA ILE A 54 -0.50 -6.04 -13.75
C ILE A 54 -0.75 -7.55 -13.75
N GLU A 55 0.29 -8.35 -13.45
CA GLU A 55 0.19 -9.82 -13.38
C GLU A 55 -0.83 -10.29 -12.34
N LYS A 56 -0.88 -9.65 -11.16
CA LYS A 56 -1.77 -10.06 -10.07
C LYS A 56 -3.21 -9.61 -10.23
N THR A 57 -3.42 -8.47 -10.89
CA THR A 57 -4.75 -7.82 -10.98
C THR A 57 -5.42 -8.00 -12.33
N ASN A 58 -4.67 -8.42 -13.35
CA ASN A 58 -5.12 -8.56 -14.73
C ASN A 58 -5.80 -7.28 -15.25
N ILE A 59 -5.29 -6.11 -14.84
CA ILE A 59 -5.83 -4.81 -15.21
C ILE A 59 -5.81 -4.60 -16.72
N GLN A 60 -6.88 -4.00 -17.23
CA GLN A 60 -7.04 -3.71 -18.66
C GLN A 60 -6.62 -2.27 -18.97
N PRO A 61 -6.29 -1.95 -20.24
CA PRO A 61 -6.09 -0.57 -20.66
C PRO A 61 -7.29 0.31 -20.25
N GLY A 62 -7.01 1.43 -19.56
CA GLY A 62 -8.02 2.34 -19.03
C GLY A 62 -8.41 2.10 -17.56
N ASP A 63 -7.88 1.07 -16.91
CA ASP A 63 -8.06 0.86 -15.47
C ASP A 63 -7.24 1.88 -14.65
N LYS A 64 -7.93 2.64 -13.81
CA LYS A 64 -7.34 3.67 -12.94
C LYS A 64 -6.47 3.09 -11.83
N ARG A 65 -6.51 1.77 -11.59
CA ARG A 65 -5.70 1.12 -10.54
C ARG A 65 -4.18 1.27 -10.77
N LEU A 66 -3.72 1.29 -12.03
CA LEU A 66 -2.29 1.51 -12.30
C LEU A 66 -1.86 2.95 -11.97
N GLU A 67 -2.69 3.93 -12.34
CA GLU A 67 -2.48 5.34 -12.00
C GLU A 67 -2.46 5.54 -10.47
N ARG A 68 -3.38 4.88 -9.77
CA ARG A 68 -3.47 4.88 -8.30
C ARG A 68 -2.23 4.29 -7.64
N LEU A 69 -1.72 3.16 -8.15
CA LEU A 69 -0.44 2.59 -7.71
C LEU A 69 0.70 3.60 -7.90
N GLU A 70 0.78 4.22 -9.08
CA GLU A 70 1.83 5.20 -9.41
C GLU A 70 1.78 6.43 -8.50
N ASN A 71 0.58 6.91 -8.17
CA ASN A 71 0.39 8.00 -7.22
C ASN A 71 0.95 7.63 -5.84
N CYS A 72 0.65 6.43 -5.32
CA CYS A 72 1.17 5.97 -4.03
C CYS A 72 2.71 5.78 -4.02
N ILE A 73 3.29 5.35 -5.13
CA ILE A 73 4.76 5.32 -5.30
C ILE A 73 5.30 6.74 -5.20
N ASN A 74 4.73 7.68 -5.95
CA ASN A 74 5.20 9.08 -6.01
C ASN A 74 5.05 9.82 -4.69
N GLU A 75 4.00 9.57 -3.90
CA GLU A 75 3.80 10.17 -2.58
C GLU A 75 4.86 9.75 -1.55
N SER A 76 5.49 8.59 -1.74
CA SER A 76 6.42 8.03 -0.76
C SER A 76 7.86 7.89 -1.26
N LYS A 77 8.13 8.06 -2.57
CA LYS A 77 9.45 7.77 -3.19
C LYS A 77 10.63 8.53 -2.60
N ASP A 78 10.43 9.75 -2.08
CA ASP A 78 11.52 10.57 -1.56
C ASP A 78 11.82 10.32 -0.07
N LEU A 79 11.05 9.44 0.59
CA LEU A 79 11.26 9.09 2.00
C LEU A 79 12.47 8.16 2.18
N THR A 80 13.46 8.59 2.95
CA THR A 80 14.66 7.77 3.24
C THR A 80 14.40 6.70 4.30
N GLU A 81 13.47 6.95 5.22
CA GLU A 81 13.10 6.02 6.29
C GLU A 81 12.29 4.84 5.73
N LYS A 82 12.96 3.74 5.40
CA LYS A 82 12.37 2.59 4.68
C LYS A 82 11.11 2.00 5.30
N CYS A 83 11.03 1.86 6.63
CA CYS A 83 9.85 1.34 7.29
C CYS A 83 8.67 2.32 7.19
N LYS A 84 8.94 3.62 7.40
CA LYS A 84 7.93 4.68 7.25
C LYS A 84 7.45 4.79 5.80
N LYS A 85 8.37 4.74 4.84
CA LYS A 85 8.09 4.73 3.40
C LYS A 85 7.14 3.59 3.03
N ALA A 86 7.49 2.35 3.41
CA ALA A 86 6.65 1.17 3.14
C ALA A 86 5.28 1.26 3.84
N PHE A 87 5.22 1.78 5.07
CA PHE A 87 3.97 1.98 5.79
C PHE A 87 3.03 2.95 5.07
N LEU A 88 3.55 4.12 4.70
CA LEU A 88 2.76 5.16 4.03
C LEU A 88 2.28 4.72 2.65
N PHE A 89 3.13 4.00 1.91
CA PHE A 89 2.70 3.36 0.67
C PHE A 89 1.54 2.38 0.90
N ALA A 90 1.62 1.51 1.91
CA ALA A 90 0.54 0.56 2.18
C ALA A 90 -0.77 1.25 2.55
N VAL A 91 -0.71 2.33 3.35
CA VAL A 91 -1.89 3.14 3.67
C VAL A 91 -2.50 3.74 2.41
N CYS A 92 -1.69 4.40 1.57
CA CYS A 92 -2.15 5.00 0.32
C CYS A 92 -2.80 3.93 -0.58
N PHE A 93 -2.09 2.82 -0.80
CA PHE A 93 -2.52 1.78 -1.72
C PHE A 93 -3.84 1.12 -1.28
N LEU A 94 -3.97 0.76 0.01
CA LEU A 94 -5.20 0.13 0.52
C LEU A 94 -6.41 1.06 0.44
N LYS A 95 -6.23 2.36 0.68
CA LYS A 95 -7.30 3.34 0.49
C LYS A 95 -7.68 3.47 -0.97
N SER A 96 -6.68 3.52 -1.85
CA SER A 96 -6.91 3.63 -3.28
C SER A 96 -7.65 2.43 -3.87
N GLU A 97 -7.36 1.22 -3.38
CA GLU A 97 -8.09 0.01 -3.74
C GLU A 97 -9.53 0.01 -3.18
N GLN A 98 -9.76 0.51 -1.94
CA GLN A 98 -11.12 0.64 -1.41
C GLN A 98 -11.96 1.62 -2.23
N GLU A 99 -11.42 2.79 -2.55
CA GLU A 99 -12.08 3.77 -3.41
C GLU A 99 -12.42 3.17 -4.78
N HIS A 100 -11.55 2.30 -5.32
CA HIS A 100 -11.80 1.65 -6.61
C HIS A 100 -12.98 0.67 -6.49
N MET A 101 -13.03 -0.13 -5.43
CA MET A 101 -14.18 -1.01 -5.17
C MET A 101 -15.50 -0.24 -4.99
N HIS A 102 -15.46 0.93 -4.35
CA HIS A 102 -16.62 1.79 -4.18
C HIS A 102 -17.07 2.44 -5.51
N ASP A 103 -16.13 2.95 -6.31
CA ASP A 103 -16.40 3.57 -7.63
C ASP A 103 -17.04 2.57 -8.61
N TYR A 104 -16.74 1.28 -8.48
CA TYR A 104 -17.27 0.21 -9.32
C TYR A 104 -18.48 -0.54 -8.71
N GLY A 105 -19.03 -0.04 -7.60
CA GLY A 105 -20.36 -0.43 -7.12
C GLY A 105 -20.46 -1.76 -6.37
N TYR A 106 -19.44 -2.17 -5.61
CA TYR A 106 -19.63 -3.26 -4.64
C TYR A 106 -20.14 -2.69 -3.31
N SER A 107 -21.44 -2.82 -3.06
CA SER A 107 -22.01 -2.53 -1.75
C SER A 107 -21.50 -3.57 -0.74
N GLU A 108 -21.00 -3.09 0.38
CA GLU A 108 -20.72 -3.90 1.55
C GLU A 108 -22.05 -4.49 2.06
N SER A 109 -22.44 -5.65 1.52
CA SER A 109 -23.54 -6.48 1.99
C SER A 109 -22.97 -7.83 2.40
N ALA A 110 -22.21 -7.83 3.49
CA ALA A 110 -21.95 -9.03 4.27
C ALA A 110 -22.14 -8.66 5.74
N LYS A 111 -23.38 -8.84 6.22
CA LYS A 111 -23.67 -9.07 7.63
C LYS A 111 -23.15 -10.44 8.05
#